data_AF-A0A0S8GSM3-F1
#
_entry.id   AF-A0A0S8GSM3-F1
#
_cell.length_a   1.000
_cell.length_b   1.000
_cell.length_c   1.000
_cell.angle_alpha   90.00
_cell.angle_beta   90.00
_cell.angle_gamma   90.00
#
_symmetry.space_group_name_H-M   'P 1'
#
loop_
_entity.id
_entity.type
_entity.pdbx_description
1 polymer ?
#
loop_
_entity_poly.entity_id
_entity_poly.type
_entity_poly.pdbx_seq_one_letter_code
_entity_poly.pdbx_strand_id
1 'polypeptide(L)'
;MVDGVVQFKNRRAPTPNYYNTPQTVPVIDRERPGSGYRHLLKKRDVIDFISILPDWEELSKGLNVIVLAPGEEDTDGWHDPGVVAVCAWERELWREVDDEYCQEHADTLERLGVPCEKTKSGSLCKFSEATTKAFQLLHILLHELGHHHDRMTTRSKRAASRGEGYAERYARQYENLIWDRYLEVFELE
;
A
#
# COMPACT_ATOMS: atom_id res chain seq x y z
N MET A 1 10.90 -50.32 30.56
CA MET A 1 11.08 -49.15 29.68
C MET A 1 9.74 -48.47 29.61
N VAL A 2 9.65 -47.22 30.07
CA VAL A 2 8.43 -46.42 30.02
C VAL A 2 8.66 -45.40 28.90
N ASP A 3 7.95 -45.58 27.79
CA ASP A 3 8.00 -44.66 26.65
C ASP A 3 7.34 -43.33 27.03
N GLY A 4 8.18 -42.37 27.42
CA GLY A 4 7.80 -40.99 27.68
C GLY A 4 7.49 -40.28 26.37
N VAL A 5 6.26 -40.39 25.88
CA VAL A 5 5.75 -39.47 24.85
C VAL A 5 5.47 -38.13 25.54
N VAL A 6 6.39 -37.18 25.37
CA VAL A 6 6.22 -35.80 25.82
C VAL A 6 5.06 -35.18 25.03
N GLN A 7 3.89 -35.07 25.65
CA GLN A 7 2.82 -34.23 25.12
C GLN A 7 3.26 -32.77 25.24
N PHE A 8 3.33 -32.04 24.12
CA PHE A 8 3.53 -30.59 24.11
C PHE A 8 2.35 -29.91 24.82
N LYS A 9 2.52 -29.72 26.12
CA LYS A 9 1.55 -29.12 27.03
C LYS A 9 1.64 -27.60 26.95
N ASN A 10 1.38 -27.01 25.78
CA ASN A 10 1.17 -25.57 25.58
C ASN A 10 0.55 -25.29 24.21
N ARG A 11 -0.69 -25.75 24.00
CA ARG A 11 -1.53 -25.29 22.88
C ARG A 11 -2.10 -23.91 23.24
N ARG A 12 -1.25 -22.90 23.35
CA ARG A 12 -1.70 -21.51 23.54
C ARG A 12 -2.37 -21.09 22.23
N ALA A 13 -3.68 -20.85 22.27
CA ALA A 13 -4.36 -20.21 21.14
C ALA A 13 -3.59 -18.91 20.81
N PRO A 14 -3.29 -18.64 19.54
CA PRO A 14 -2.63 -17.39 19.15
C PRO A 14 -3.41 -16.20 19.72
N THR A 15 -2.72 -15.20 20.25
CA THR A 15 -3.36 -13.95 20.64
C THR A 15 -4.01 -13.32 19.41
N PRO A 16 -5.28 -12.88 19.47
CA PRO A 16 -5.94 -12.19 18.38
C PRO A 16 -5.14 -10.98 17.88
N ASN A 17 -4.93 -10.89 16.57
CA ASN A 17 -4.39 -9.75 15.85
C ASN A 17 -5.02 -9.68 14.44
N TYR A 18 -4.74 -8.63 13.66
CA TYR A 18 -5.36 -8.44 12.34
C TYR A 18 -4.92 -9.48 11.28
N TYR A 19 -3.87 -10.26 11.54
CA TYR A 19 -3.48 -11.38 10.67
C TYR A 19 -4.33 -12.64 10.90
N ASN A 20 -4.82 -12.85 12.12
CA ASN A 20 -5.51 -14.09 12.49
C ASN A 20 -6.99 -13.89 12.90
N THR A 21 -7.44 -12.63 13.03
CA THR A 21 -8.79 -12.28 13.46
C THR A 21 -9.40 -11.27 12.48
N PRO A 22 -10.50 -11.64 11.79
CA PRO A 22 -11.20 -10.74 10.90
C PRO A 22 -11.67 -9.47 11.61
N GLN A 23 -11.59 -8.32 10.93
CA GLN A 23 -12.09 -7.04 11.42
C GLN A 23 -13.39 -6.67 10.71
N THR A 24 -14.34 -6.07 11.44
CA THR A 24 -15.56 -5.52 10.82
C THR A 24 -15.31 -4.19 10.11
N VAL A 25 -14.34 -3.42 10.61
CA VAL A 25 -13.82 -2.20 10.01
C VAL A 25 -12.31 -2.34 9.97
N PRO A 26 -11.65 -2.13 8.81
CA PRO A 26 -10.20 -2.22 8.73
C PRO A 26 -9.54 -1.27 9.73
N VAL A 27 -8.57 -1.78 10.50
CA VAL A 27 -7.76 -0.93 11.37
C VAL A 27 -6.68 -0.25 10.55
N ILE A 28 -6.19 0.91 11.00
CA ILE A 28 -5.01 1.53 10.40
C ILE A 28 -3.88 1.38 11.39
N ASP A 29 -2.86 0.63 11.00
CA ASP A 29 -1.68 0.41 11.83
C ASP A 29 -0.47 1.19 11.31
N ARG A 30 0.48 1.44 12.20
CA ARG A 30 1.72 2.14 11.86
C ARG A 30 2.89 1.52 12.59
N GLU A 31 3.76 0.91 11.81
CA GLU A 31 4.99 0.31 12.30
C GLU A 31 6.14 1.32 12.35
N ARG A 32 7.29 0.89 12.87
CA ARG A 32 8.51 1.71 12.82
C ARG A 32 9.01 1.74 11.36
N PRO A 33 9.37 2.92 10.82
CA PRO A 33 9.72 3.03 9.40
C PRO A 33 11.04 2.31 9.01
N GLY A 34 11.91 1.98 9.97
CA GLY A 34 13.24 1.43 9.67
C GLY A 34 14.32 2.52 9.52
N SER A 35 15.59 2.08 9.44
CA SER A 35 16.73 2.99 9.27
C SER A 35 16.80 3.52 7.85
N GLY A 36 17.09 4.81 7.66
CA GLY A 36 17.11 5.45 6.33
C GLY A 36 15.75 5.93 5.83
N TYR A 37 14.65 5.45 6.44
CA TYR A 37 13.29 5.76 6.03
C TYR A 37 12.53 6.64 7.03
N ARG A 38 11.40 7.18 6.58
CA ARG A 38 10.40 7.87 7.40
C ARG A 38 9.00 7.69 6.83
N HIS A 39 8.03 7.60 7.74
CA HIS A 39 6.61 7.70 7.40
C HIS A 39 6.25 9.15 7.10
N LEU A 40 5.93 9.46 5.85
CA LEU A 40 5.34 10.74 5.48
C LEU A 40 3.85 10.76 5.77
N LEU A 41 3.17 9.64 5.53
CA LEU A 41 1.77 9.46 5.87
C LEU A 41 1.57 9.34 7.39
N LYS A 42 0.48 9.95 7.85
CA LYS A 42 -0.13 9.73 9.15
C LYS A 42 -1.31 8.78 8.99
N LYS A 43 -1.73 8.14 10.08
CA LYS A 43 -2.97 7.35 10.09
C LYS A 43 -4.17 8.18 9.63
N ARG A 44 -4.20 9.46 10.00
CA ARG A 44 -5.24 10.40 9.57
C ARG A 44 -5.25 10.59 8.05
N ASP A 45 -4.10 10.70 7.40
CA ASP A 45 -4.03 10.86 5.94
C ASP A 45 -4.69 9.66 5.24
N VAL A 46 -4.49 8.44 5.77
CA VAL A 46 -5.17 7.23 5.27
C VAL A 46 -6.68 7.25 5.53
N ILE A 47 -7.13 7.72 6.71
CA ILE A 47 -8.57 7.86 7.03
C ILE A 47 -9.22 8.85 6.08
N ASP A 48 -8.62 10.03 5.92
CA ASP A 48 -9.14 11.10 5.08
C ASP A 48 -9.18 10.64 3.61
N PHE A 49 -8.16 9.89 3.16
CA PHE A 49 -8.15 9.28 1.83
C PHE A 49 -9.25 8.22 1.63
N ILE A 50 -9.45 7.32 2.58
CA ILE A 50 -10.52 6.32 2.52
C ILE A 50 -11.89 7.01 2.43
N SER A 51 -12.07 8.14 3.13
CA SER A 51 -13.36 8.85 3.16
C SER A 51 -13.78 9.43 1.80
N ILE A 52 -12.84 9.63 0.88
CA ILE A 52 -13.12 10.08 -0.49
C ILE A 52 -13.21 8.94 -1.50
N LEU A 53 -12.87 7.71 -1.12
CA LEU A 53 -13.00 6.56 -2.02
C LEU A 53 -14.48 6.19 -2.21
N PRO A 54 -14.95 6.09 -3.47
CA PRO A 54 -16.25 5.52 -3.74
C PRO A 54 -16.23 4.03 -3.40
N ASP A 55 -17.40 3.48 -3.09
CA ASP A 55 -17.60 2.05 -2.87
C ASP A 55 -16.67 1.41 -1.82
N TRP A 56 -16.25 2.18 -0.80
CA TRP A 56 -15.39 1.67 0.28
C TRP A 56 -15.96 0.42 0.96
N GLU A 57 -17.29 0.30 1.06
CA GLU A 57 -17.94 -0.92 1.59
C GLU A 57 -17.62 -2.17 0.77
N GLU A 58 -17.44 -2.05 -0.55
CA GLU A 58 -16.99 -3.15 -1.41
C GLU A 58 -15.48 -3.38 -1.24
N LEU A 59 -14.68 -2.32 -1.34
CA LEU A 59 -13.22 -2.36 -1.26
C LEU A 59 -12.72 -2.99 0.04
N SER A 60 -13.38 -2.65 1.14
CA SER A 60 -13.02 -3.08 2.49
C SER A 60 -13.40 -4.53 2.79
N LYS A 61 -14.14 -5.23 1.92
CA LYS A 61 -14.57 -6.61 2.18
C LYS A 61 -13.38 -7.52 2.42
N GLY A 62 -13.33 -8.12 3.60
CA GLY A 62 -12.26 -9.02 4.00
C GLY A 62 -10.91 -8.33 4.25
N LEU A 63 -10.83 -7.00 4.19
CA LEU A 63 -9.68 -6.22 4.61
C LEU A 63 -9.70 -6.08 6.13
N ASN A 64 -8.61 -6.45 6.78
CA ASN A 64 -8.47 -6.34 8.23
C ASN A 64 -7.67 -5.11 8.63
N VAL A 65 -6.66 -4.74 7.83
CA VAL A 65 -5.76 -3.63 8.16
C VAL A 65 -5.18 -2.96 6.92
N ILE A 66 -4.95 -1.65 7.04
CA ILE A 66 -3.99 -0.91 6.21
C ILE A 66 -2.79 -0.56 7.08
N VAL A 67 -1.61 -1.02 6.71
CA VAL A 67 -0.36 -0.86 7.48
C VAL A 67 0.50 0.22 6.85
N LEU A 68 0.91 1.21 7.63
CA LEU A 68 2.09 2.02 7.29
C LEU A 68 3.33 1.21 7.72
N ALA A 69 3.91 0.50 6.77
CA ALA A 69 4.95 -0.52 6.96
C ALA A 69 6.38 0.06 6.95
N PRO A 70 7.40 -0.67 7.45
CA PRO A 70 8.79 -0.27 7.28
C PRO A 70 9.14 -0.05 5.80
N GLY A 71 10.13 0.80 5.53
CA GLY A 71 10.67 0.95 4.18
C GLY A 71 11.56 -0.24 3.83
N GLU A 72 11.52 -0.64 2.57
CA GLU A 72 12.31 -1.72 2.00
C GLU A 72 12.79 -1.28 0.61
N GLU A 73 14.00 -1.70 0.23
CA GLU A 73 14.54 -1.43 -1.10
C GLU A 73 13.65 -2.11 -2.14
N ASP A 74 13.33 -1.41 -3.23
CA ASP A 74 12.50 -1.90 -4.34
C ASP A 74 11.04 -2.29 -3.98
N THR A 75 10.53 -1.90 -2.81
CA THR A 75 9.13 -2.20 -2.41
C THR A 75 8.42 -0.98 -1.83
N ASP A 76 7.49 -0.40 -2.58
CA ASP A 76 6.70 0.76 -2.13
C ASP A 76 5.41 0.38 -1.38
N GLY A 77 4.90 -0.83 -1.61
CA GLY A 77 3.70 -1.38 -0.99
C GLY A 77 3.63 -2.89 -1.17
N TRP A 78 2.71 -3.52 -0.44
CA TRP A 78 2.45 -4.96 -0.60
C TRP A 78 1.06 -5.32 -0.08
N HIS A 79 0.59 -6.51 -0.45
CA HIS A 79 -0.70 -7.04 -0.04
C HIS A 79 -0.62 -8.51 0.41
N ASP A 80 -1.39 -8.84 1.43
CA ASP A 80 -1.57 -10.20 1.94
C ASP A 80 -3.06 -10.46 2.24
N PRO A 81 -3.49 -11.69 2.53
CA PRO A 81 -4.88 -11.95 2.88
C PRO A 81 -5.36 -11.06 4.05
N GLY A 82 -6.22 -10.10 3.73
CA GLY A 82 -6.76 -9.13 4.68
C GLY A 82 -5.79 -8.01 5.08
N VAL A 83 -4.66 -7.86 4.41
CA VAL A 83 -3.67 -6.83 4.70
C VAL A 83 -3.29 -6.10 3.43
N VAL A 84 -3.24 -4.78 3.51
CA VAL A 84 -2.61 -3.92 2.51
C VAL A 84 -1.62 -3.03 3.23
N ALA A 85 -0.46 -2.79 2.63
CA ALA A 85 0.60 -2.01 3.23
C ALA A 85 1.15 -0.96 2.27
N VAL A 86 1.54 0.16 2.85
CA VAL A 86 2.30 1.23 2.19
C VAL A 86 3.60 1.38 2.96
N CYS A 87 4.72 1.21 2.28
CA CYS A 87 6.05 1.24 2.88
C CYS A 87 6.47 2.68 3.22
N ALA A 88 7.35 2.81 4.21
CA ALA A 88 7.95 4.10 4.55
C ALA A 88 8.88 4.57 3.42
N TRP A 89 8.96 5.89 3.23
CA TRP A 89 9.76 6.49 2.16
C TRP A 89 11.16 6.84 2.62
N GLU A 90 12.13 6.91 1.70
CA GLU A 90 13.48 7.35 1.96
C GLU A 90 13.50 8.80 2.49
N ARG A 91 14.45 9.10 3.38
CA ARG A 91 14.51 10.43 4.00
C ARG A 91 14.73 11.57 3.02
N GLU A 92 15.56 11.32 2.01
CA GLU A 92 16.01 12.32 1.04
C GLU A 92 14.94 12.65 -0.02
N LEU A 93 13.79 11.95 -0.02
CA LEU A 93 12.64 12.09 -0.92
C LEU A 93 12.92 11.81 -2.40
N TRP A 94 14.06 12.25 -2.90
CA TRP A 94 14.51 12.02 -4.26
C TRP A 94 15.01 10.60 -4.37
N ARG A 95 14.60 9.92 -5.44
CA ARG A 95 14.90 8.51 -5.66
C ARG A 95 15.55 8.34 -7.03
N GLU A 96 16.70 7.67 -7.04
CA GLU A 96 17.21 7.10 -8.28
C GLU A 96 16.46 5.80 -8.54
N VAL A 97 15.85 5.73 -9.70
CA VAL A 97 15.06 4.57 -10.15
C VAL A 97 15.57 4.13 -11.51
N ASP A 98 15.39 2.86 -11.83
CA ASP A 98 15.70 2.37 -13.16
C ASP A 98 14.71 2.89 -14.22
N ASP A 99 14.98 2.58 -15.48
CA ASP A 99 14.13 3.00 -16.58
C ASP A 99 12.78 2.28 -16.62
N GLU A 100 12.66 1.10 -15.99
CA GLU A 100 11.43 0.31 -15.96
C GLU A 100 10.43 0.94 -14.98
N TYR A 101 10.85 1.22 -13.75
CA TYR A 101 10.05 1.93 -12.76
C TYR A 101 9.54 3.27 -13.30
N CYS A 102 10.41 4.06 -13.94
CA CYS A 102 10.00 5.33 -14.55
C CYS A 102 8.96 5.16 -15.66
N GLN A 103 9.01 4.08 -16.44
CA GLN A 103 8.04 3.81 -17.50
C GLN A 103 6.71 3.31 -16.94
N GLU A 104 6.75 2.40 -15.98
CA GLU A 104 5.55 1.84 -15.34
C GLU A 104 4.73 2.92 -14.64
N HIS A 105 5.41 3.89 -14.01
CA HIS A 105 4.78 4.96 -13.24
C HIS A 105 4.71 6.30 -13.98
N ALA A 106 5.06 6.36 -15.27
CA ALA A 106 5.20 7.61 -16.03
C ALA A 106 3.97 8.52 -15.94
N ASP A 107 2.78 7.95 -16.15
CA ASP A 107 1.52 8.71 -16.15
C ASP A 107 1.27 9.38 -14.79
N THR A 108 1.49 8.65 -13.69
CA THR A 108 1.30 9.16 -12.32
C THR A 108 2.35 10.21 -11.97
N LEU A 109 3.62 9.95 -12.32
CA LEU A 109 4.72 10.88 -12.06
C LEU A 109 4.49 12.21 -12.80
N GLU A 110 4.09 12.15 -14.07
CA GLU A 110 3.75 13.33 -14.88
C GLU A 110 2.56 14.07 -14.28
N ARG A 111 1.49 13.35 -13.93
CA ARG A 111 0.28 13.95 -13.36
C ARG A 111 0.53 14.64 -12.03
N LEU A 112 1.40 14.08 -11.20
CA LEU A 112 1.82 14.68 -9.92
C LEU A 112 2.88 15.77 -10.08
N GLY A 113 3.35 16.03 -11.31
CA GLY A 113 4.40 17.03 -11.57
C GLY A 113 5.76 16.66 -10.96
N VAL A 114 6.05 15.37 -10.79
CA VAL A 114 7.34 14.91 -10.23
C VAL A 114 8.42 15.06 -11.31
N PRO A 115 9.45 15.90 -11.11
CA PRO A 115 10.52 16.03 -12.09
C PRO A 115 11.36 14.76 -12.16
N CYS A 116 11.50 14.18 -13.36
CA CYS A 116 12.34 13.02 -13.62
C CYS A 116 13.49 13.41 -14.55
N GLU A 117 14.71 13.41 -14.04
CA GLU A 117 15.91 13.73 -14.80
C GLU A 117 16.67 12.45 -15.18
N LYS A 118 16.97 12.26 -16.47
CA LYS A 118 17.76 11.10 -16.91
C LYS A 118 19.16 11.12 -16.32
N THR A 119 19.58 9.98 -15.79
CA THR A 119 20.93 9.73 -15.27
C THR A 119 21.63 8.68 -16.13
N LYS A 120 22.82 8.22 -15.72
CA LYS A 120 23.55 7.14 -16.44
C LYS A 120 22.95 5.76 -16.21
N SER A 121 22.20 5.57 -15.12
CA SER A 121 21.69 4.29 -14.63
C SER A 121 20.16 4.22 -14.60
N GLY A 122 19.48 5.27 -15.04
CA GLY A 122 18.02 5.35 -15.04
C GLY A 122 17.57 6.80 -14.97
N SER A 123 16.77 7.14 -13.96
CA SER A 123 16.27 8.51 -13.75
C SER A 123 16.28 8.89 -12.27
N LEU A 124 16.49 10.17 -12.00
CA LEU A 124 16.34 10.76 -10.67
C LEU A 124 14.96 11.42 -10.58
N CYS A 125 14.05 10.82 -9.82
CA CYS A 125 12.72 11.34 -9.51
C CYS A 125 12.79 12.26 -8.29
N LYS A 126 12.49 13.55 -8.47
CA LYS A 126 12.63 14.58 -7.43
C LYS A 126 11.30 14.82 -6.71
N PHE A 127 10.88 13.86 -5.89
CA PHE A 127 9.66 14.04 -5.10
C PHE A 127 9.79 15.16 -4.05
N SER A 128 8.66 15.78 -3.75
CA SER A 128 8.44 16.61 -2.57
C SER A 128 7.63 15.82 -1.54
N GLU A 129 7.50 16.30 -0.30
CA GLU A 129 6.63 15.61 0.67
C GLU A 129 5.18 15.51 0.18
N ALA A 130 4.68 16.52 -0.52
CA ALA A 130 3.32 16.53 -1.04
C ALA A 130 3.15 15.50 -2.17
N THR A 131 4.06 15.48 -3.14
CA THR A 131 3.98 14.53 -4.25
C THR A 131 4.28 13.09 -3.83
N THR A 132 5.15 12.86 -2.83
CA THR A 132 5.32 11.51 -2.28
C THR A 132 4.06 11.02 -1.60
N LYS A 133 3.41 11.83 -0.74
CA LYS A 133 2.15 11.42 -0.10
C LYS A 133 1.07 11.11 -1.12
N ALA A 134 0.96 11.96 -2.14
CA ALA A 134 0.03 11.76 -3.24
C ALA A 134 0.32 10.47 -4.01
N PHE A 135 1.58 10.21 -4.37
CA PHE A 135 1.98 8.96 -5.01
C PHE A 135 1.66 7.74 -4.12
N GLN A 136 1.97 7.80 -2.84
CA GLN A 136 1.69 6.70 -1.90
C GLN A 136 0.18 6.42 -1.75
N LEU A 137 -0.68 7.43 -1.75
CA LEU A 137 -2.12 7.27 -1.59
C LEU A 137 -2.83 6.94 -2.92
N LEU A 138 -2.61 7.75 -3.95
CA LEU A 138 -3.30 7.65 -5.23
C LEU A 138 -2.80 6.51 -6.10
N HIS A 139 -1.55 6.09 -5.92
CA HIS A 139 -0.98 5.04 -6.75
C HIS A 139 -0.76 3.76 -5.96
N ILE A 140 0.15 3.79 -4.98
CA ILE A 140 0.56 2.58 -4.24
C ILE A 140 -0.60 1.97 -3.46
N LEU A 141 -1.28 2.74 -2.61
CA LEU A 141 -2.38 2.21 -1.80
C LEU A 141 -3.53 1.69 -2.68
N LEU A 142 -3.89 2.39 -3.76
CA LEU A 142 -4.93 1.93 -4.68
C LEU A 142 -4.51 0.67 -5.44
N HIS A 143 -3.24 0.55 -5.80
CA HIS A 143 -2.68 -0.64 -6.45
C HIS A 143 -2.81 -1.85 -5.52
N GLU A 144 -2.38 -1.74 -4.27
CA GLU A 144 -2.49 -2.83 -3.30
C GLU A 144 -3.96 -3.16 -2.93
N LEU A 145 -4.83 -2.15 -2.88
CA LEU A 145 -6.28 -2.38 -2.76
C LEU A 145 -6.85 -3.10 -3.99
N GLY A 146 -6.32 -2.84 -5.18
CA GLY A 146 -6.65 -3.56 -6.41
C GLY A 146 -6.29 -5.04 -6.32
N HIS A 147 -5.10 -5.37 -5.81
CA HIS A 147 -4.71 -6.76 -5.54
C HIS A 147 -5.58 -7.44 -4.47
N HIS A 148 -5.90 -6.72 -3.39
CA HIS A 148 -6.82 -7.21 -2.37
C HIS A 148 -8.21 -7.48 -2.95
N HIS A 149 -8.77 -6.52 -3.69
CA HIS A 149 -10.05 -6.68 -4.36
C HIS A 149 -10.03 -7.86 -5.32
N ASP A 150 -8.95 -8.04 -6.10
CA ASP A 150 -8.80 -9.19 -6.97
C ASP A 150 -8.92 -10.51 -6.21
N ARG A 151 -8.16 -10.66 -5.14
CA ARG A 151 -8.22 -11.82 -4.24
C ARG A 151 -9.65 -12.08 -3.79
N MET A 152 -10.37 -11.04 -3.37
CA MET A 152 -11.73 -11.16 -2.81
C MET A 152 -12.78 -11.56 -3.84
N THR A 153 -12.54 -11.30 -5.13
CA THR A 153 -13.40 -11.76 -6.24
C THR A 153 -13.15 -13.20 -6.67
N THR A 154 -12.09 -13.85 -6.18
CA THR A 154 -11.85 -15.27 -6.45
C THR A 154 -12.69 -16.17 -5.55
N ARG A 155 -12.98 -17.40 -6.02
CA ARG A 155 -13.74 -18.38 -5.23
C ARG A 155 -13.04 -18.78 -3.92
N SER A 156 -11.72 -18.90 -3.94
CA SER A 156 -10.94 -19.37 -2.78
C SER A 156 -10.56 -18.24 -1.82
N LYS A 157 -10.46 -17.01 -2.31
CA LYS A 157 -9.99 -15.82 -1.59
C LYS A 157 -8.59 -15.97 -1.00
N ARG A 158 -7.80 -16.93 -1.48
CA ARG A 158 -6.44 -17.22 -1.00
C ARG A 158 -5.38 -16.41 -1.73
N ALA A 159 -5.58 -16.15 -3.02
CA ALA A 159 -4.62 -15.45 -3.87
C ALA A 159 -5.36 -14.53 -4.83
N ALA A 160 -4.69 -13.43 -5.22
CA ALA A 160 -5.03 -12.69 -6.43
C ALA A 160 -4.77 -13.59 -7.65
N SER A 161 -5.46 -13.35 -8.75
CA SER A 161 -5.44 -14.22 -9.94
C SER A 161 -5.19 -13.49 -11.25
N ARG A 162 -5.49 -12.20 -11.32
CA ARG A 162 -5.33 -11.35 -12.51
C ARG A 162 -4.00 -10.57 -12.51
N GLY A 163 -3.34 -10.46 -11.35
CA GLY A 163 -1.98 -9.92 -11.19
C GLY A 163 -1.84 -8.42 -11.41
N GLU A 164 -0.59 -7.97 -11.60
CA GLU A 164 -0.20 -6.54 -11.66
C GLU A 164 -1.06 -5.71 -12.61
N GLY A 165 -1.31 -6.20 -13.82
CA GLY A 165 -2.10 -5.45 -14.81
C GLY A 165 -3.55 -5.19 -14.35
N TYR A 166 -4.11 -6.01 -13.47
CA TYR A 166 -5.42 -5.72 -12.87
C TYR A 166 -5.32 -4.66 -11.79
N ALA A 167 -4.39 -4.81 -10.86
CA ALA A 167 -4.15 -3.85 -9.79
C ALA A 167 -3.85 -2.45 -10.34
N GLU A 168 -3.01 -2.37 -11.37
CA GLU A 168 -2.62 -1.13 -12.02
C GLU A 168 -3.81 -0.42 -12.70
N ARG A 169 -4.61 -1.15 -13.48
CA ARG A 169 -5.83 -0.58 -14.08
C ARG A 169 -6.84 -0.14 -13.01
N TYR A 170 -6.92 -0.90 -11.91
CA TYR A 170 -7.79 -0.57 -10.79
C TYR A 170 -7.37 0.73 -10.14
N ALA A 171 -6.07 0.89 -9.85
CA ALA A 171 -5.49 2.10 -9.29
C ALA A 171 -5.78 3.32 -10.18
N ARG A 172 -5.44 3.23 -11.48
CA ARG A 172 -5.70 4.30 -12.45
C ARG A 172 -7.17 4.68 -12.55
N GLN A 173 -8.08 3.71 -12.50
CA GLN A 173 -9.52 3.98 -12.54
C GLN A 173 -9.97 4.81 -11.34
N TYR A 174 -9.58 4.40 -10.13
CA TYR A 174 -9.97 5.11 -8.92
C TYR A 174 -9.25 6.45 -8.79
N GLU A 175 -7.96 6.52 -9.10
CA GLU A 175 -7.20 7.77 -9.16
C GLU A 175 -7.94 8.80 -10.02
N ASN A 176 -8.32 8.43 -11.25
CA ASN A 176 -9.09 9.31 -12.14
C ASN A 176 -10.44 9.73 -11.55
N LEU A 177 -11.11 8.83 -10.85
CA LEU A 177 -12.43 9.07 -10.28
C LEU A 177 -12.38 10.02 -9.06
N ILE A 178 -11.34 9.93 -8.24
CA ILE A 178 -11.22 10.71 -7.00
C ILE A 178 -10.29 11.91 -7.10
N TRP A 179 -9.63 12.12 -8.24
CA TRP A 179 -8.58 13.14 -8.40
C TRP A 179 -8.98 14.52 -7.87
N ASP A 180 -10.09 15.08 -8.35
CA ASP A 180 -10.52 16.42 -7.93
C ASP A 180 -10.83 16.49 -6.43
N ARG A 181 -11.39 15.41 -5.86
CA ARG A 181 -11.66 15.31 -4.42
C ARG A 181 -10.38 15.16 -3.62
N TYR A 182 -9.39 14.47 -4.16
CA TYR A 182 -8.07 14.37 -3.54
C TYR A 182 -7.42 15.75 -3.46
N LEU A 183 -7.40 16.51 -4.56
CA LEU A 183 -6.86 17.88 -4.57
C LEU A 183 -7.56 18.78 -3.54
N GLU A 184 -8.88 18.70 -3.43
CA GLU A 184 -9.68 19.45 -2.46
C GLU A 184 -9.35 19.09 -1.00
N VAL A 185 -9.25 17.80 -0.68
CA VAL A 185 -9.04 17.34 0.70
C VAL A 185 -7.60 17.48 1.16
N PHE A 186 -6.64 17.30 0.25
CA PHE A 186 -5.20 17.27 0.56
C PHE A 186 -4.46 18.55 0.18
N GLU A 187 -5.17 19.55 -0.37
CA GLU A 187 -4.64 20.87 -0.72
C GLU A 187 -3.37 20.77 -1.59
N LEU A 188 -3.37 19.84 -2.56
CA LEU A 188 -2.28 19.67 -3.49
C LEU A 188 -2.42 20.73 -4.61
N GLU A 189 -1.55 21.75 -4.58
CA GLU A 189 -1.45 22.81 -5.60
C GLU A 189 -0.55 22.43 -6.78
#